data_AF-A0A9Q9Y531-F1
#
_entry.id   AF-A0A9Q9Y531-F1
#
_cell.length_a   1.000
_cell.length_b   1.000
_cell.length_c   1.000
_cell.angle_alpha   90.00
_cell.angle_beta   90.00
_cell.angle_gamma   90.00
#
_symmetry.space_group_name_H-M   'P 1'
#
loop_
_entity.id
_entity.type
_entity.pdbx_description
1 polymer ?
#
loop_
_entity_poly.entity_id
_entity_poly.type
_entity_poly.pdbx_seq_one_letter_code
_entity_poly.pdbx_strand_id
1 'polypeptide(L)'
;MLNLGKEFKSSLKDDMAWFAPSCLSHTLITKSNWMDFQIKGTLLSRALQCWGRRLQEAIKNSKTPLKGCPFHLIDNCQWPQCNPTCPALIDQATQQEMTLLQVLSSMGLDLQKLGLDVSRDISARMVSSGG
;
A
#
# COMPACT_ATOMS: atom_id res chain seq x y z
N MET A 1 11.79 6.17 8.74
CA MET A 1 10.64 5.49 8.11
C MET A 1 9.94 6.36 7.06
N LEU A 2 9.49 7.57 7.38
CA LEU A 2 8.79 8.44 6.41
C LEU A 2 9.63 8.79 5.17
N ASN A 3 10.93 9.08 5.35
CA ASN A 3 11.84 9.36 4.23
C ASN A 3 12.08 8.13 3.36
N LEU A 4 12.20 6.93 3.96
CA LEU A 4 12.33 5.68 3.21
C LEU A 4 11.15 5.47 2.27
N GLY A 5 9.92 5.69 2.75
CA GLY A 5 8.72 5.60 1.91
C GLY A 5 8.71 6.63 0.77
N LYS A 6 9.18 7.86 1.03
CA LYS A 6 9.29 8.91 0.00
C LYS A 6 10.34 8.58 -1.05
N GLU A 7 11.54 8.18 -0.62
CA GLU A 7 12.65 7.80 -1.49
C GLU A 7 12.27 6.58 -2.34
N PHE A 8 11.67 5.57 -1.73
CA PHE A 8 11.15 4.40 -2.44
C PHE A 8 10.16 4.81 -3.54
N LYS A 9 9.15 5.63 -3.22
CA LYS A 9 8.18 6.13 -4.22
C LYS A 9 8.86 6.92 -5.33
N SER A 10 9.84 7.75 -5.00
CA SER A 10 10.57 8.55 -6.00
C SER A 10 11.40 7.71 -6.97
N SER A 11 11.79 6.50 -6.58
CA SER A 11 12.54 5.56 -7.44
C SER A 11 11.65 4.85 -8.49
N LEU A 12 10.33 4.86 -8.29
CA LEU A 12 9.38 4.19 -9.17
C LEU A 12 9.09 5.09 -10.37
N LYS A 13 9.57 4.69 -11.56
CA LYS A 13 9.37 5.43 -12.80
C LYS A 13 7.93 5.33 -13.28
N ASP A 14 7.36 6.46 -13.73
CA ASP A 14 5.96 6.56 -14.18
C ASP A 14 5.64 5.69 -15.42
N ASP A 15 6.62 5.40 -16.27
CA ASP A 15 6.43 4.60 -17.49
C ASP A 15 6.35 3.09 -17.25
N MET A 16 6.58 2.64 -16.01
CA MET A 16 6.60 1.22 -15.65
C MET A 16 5.31 0.77 -14.95
N ALA A 17 5.10 -0.54 -14.88
CA ALA A 17 3.99 -1.10 -14.12
C ALA A 17 4.40 -1.31 -12.66
N TRP A 18 3.67 -0.67 -11.75
CA TRP A 18 3.91 -0.76 -10.30
C TRP A 18 2.60 -1.00 -9.56
N PHE A 19 2.67 -1.78 -8.49
CA PHE A 19 1.61 -1.91 -7.50
C PHE A 19 2.24 -1.80 -6.11
N ALA A 20 2.26 -0.60 -5.56
CA ALA A 20 3.00 -0.24 -4.34
C ALA A 20 2.06 0.31 -3.25
N PRO A 21 1.41 -0.58 -2.47
CA PRO A 21 0.59 -0.15 -1.34
C PRO A 21 1.49 0.30 -0.19
N SER A 22 1.04 1.27 0.59
CA SER A 22 1.80 1.80 1.74
C SER A 22 1.63 0.93 2.99
N CYS A 23 2.11 -0.31 2.90
CA CYS A 23 2.05 -1.31 3.97
C CYS A 23 3.43 -1.64 4.51
N LEU A 24 3.52 -1.87 5.82
CA LEU A 24 4.68 -2.54 6.41
C LEU A 24 4.44 -4.05 6.30
N SER A 25 4.99 -4.70 5.29
CA SER A 25 4.84 -6.13 5.06
C SER A 25 6.02 -6.65 4.25
N HIS A 26 6.22 -7.98 4.28
CA HIS A 26 7.12 -8.69 3.40
C HIS A 26 6.33 -9.69 2.55
N THR A 27 6.68 -9.81 1.27
CA THR A 27 6.13 -10.74 0.26
C THR A 27 4.59 -10.77 0.13
N LEU A 28 4.07 -10.03 -0.85
CA LEU A 28 2.63 -9.93 -1.09
C LEU A 28 2.06 -11.12 -1.88
N ILE A 29 2.70 -11.53 -2.98
CA ILE A 29 2.17 -12.55 -3.93
C ILE A 29 2.09 -13.96 -3.34
N THR A 30 2.91 -14.29 -2.34
CA THR A 30 2.93 -15.62 -1.72
C THR A 30 1.86 -15.82 -0.65
N LYS A 31 1.10 -14.76 -0.29
CA LYS A 31 -0.02 -14.86 0.65
C LYS A 31 -1.27 -15.38 -0.06
N SER A 32 -2.12 -16.14 0.63
CA SER A 32 -3.38 -16.64 0.06
C SER A 32 -4.33 -15.51 -0.38
N ASN A 33 -4.34 -14.39 0.34
CA ASN A 33 -5.21 -13.24 0.08
C ASN A 33 -4.57 -12.15 -0.80
N TRP A 34 -3.49 -12.47 -1.51
CA TRP A 34 -2.72 -11.48 -2.29
C TRP A 34 -3.52 -10.74 -3.38
N MET A 35 -4.65 -11.29 -3.82
CA MET A 35 -5.51 -10.64 -4.83
C MET A 35 -6.46 -9.59 -4.25
N ASP A 36 -6.59 -9.50 -2.93
CA ASP A 36 -7.55 -8.61 -2.26
C ASP A 36 -6.98 -7.23 -1.96
N PHE A 37 -5.66 -7.05 -2.11
CA PHE A 37 -4.99 -5.77 -1.92
C PHE A 37 -5.43 -4.76 -2.97
N GLN A 38 -5.66 -3.52 -2.54
CA GLN A 38 -6.18 -2.46 -3.39
C GLN A 38 -5.42 -1.15 -3.23
N ILE A 39 -5.26 -0.43 -4.33
CA ILE A 39 -4.77 0.95 -4.34
C ILE A 39 -5.79 1.76 -5.13
N LYS A 40 -6.33 2.83 -4.51
CA LYS A 40 -7.34 3.71 -5.13
C LYS A 40 -8.51 2.92 -5.75
N GLY A 41 -9.00 1.89 -5.05
CA GLY A 41 -10.10 1.02 -5.47
C GLY A 41 -9.76 0.02 -6.59
N THR A 42 -8.48 -0.08 -7.01
CA THR A 42 -8.04 -1.09 -7.98
C THR A 42 -7.36 -2.26 -7.28
N LEU A 43 -7.92 -3.47 -7.44
CA LEU A 43 -7.34 -4.74 -6.97
C LEU A 43 -6.03 -5.06 -7.70
N LEU A 44 -5.11 -5.74 -7.04
CA LEU A 44 -3.88 -6.25 -7.68
C LEU A 44 -4.19 -7.14 -8.89
N SER A 45 -5.18 -8.02 -8.77
CA SER A 45 -5.63 -8.90 -9.86
C SER A 45 -6.02 -8.10 -11.11
N ARG A 46 -6.73 -6.97 -10.91
CA ARG A 46 -7.13 -6.06 -11.99
C ARG A 46 -5.92 -5.33 -12.57
N ALA A 47 -5.00 -4.86 -11.74
CA ALA A 47 -3.78 -4.18 -12.19
C ALA A 47 -2.90 -5.10 -13.07
N LEU A 48 -2.74 -6.37 -12.68
CA LEU A 48 -2.02 -7.38 -13.46
C LEU A 48 -2.70 -7.67 -14.79
N GLN A 49 -4.03 -7.78 -14.79
CA GLN A 49 -4.79 -7.93 -16.03
C GLN A 49 -4.57 -6.74 -16.97
N CYS A 50 -4.54 -5.52 -16.45
CA CYS A 50 -4.29 -4.32 -17.22
C CYS A 50 -2.88 -4.27 -17.80
N TRP A 51 -1.88 -4.66 -17.01
CA TRP A 51 -0.51 -4.79 -17.48
C TRP A 51 -0.38 -5.83 -18.60
N GLY A 52 -1.00 -7.01 -18.44
CA GLY A 52 -1.04 -8.03 -19.49
C GLY A 52 -1.68 -7.53 -20.79
N ARG A 53 -2.79 -6.78 -20.71
CA ARG A 53 -3.40 -6.15 -21.89
C ARG A 53 -2.48 -5.13 -22.55
N ARG A 54 -1.75 -4.31 -21.79
CA ARG A 54 -0.77 -3.36 -22.36
C ARG A 54 0.31 -4.07 -23.15
N LEU A 55 0.82 -5.19 -22.64
CA LEU A 55 1.82 -5.98 -23.34
C LEU A 55 1.27 -6.55 -24.66
N GLN A 56 0.03 -7.03 -24.67
CA GLN A 56 -0.63 -7.51 -25.88
C GLN A 56 -0.83 -6.40 -26.93
N GLU A 57 -1.27 -5.20 -26.51
CA GLU A 57 -1.40 -4.06 -27.43
C GLU A 57 -0.05 -3.61 -27.99
N ALA A 58 1.02 -3.66 -27.18
CA ALA A 58 2.38 -3.38 -27.63
C ALA A 58 2.85 -4.38 -28.69
N ILE A 59 2.56 -5.69 -28.52
CA ILE A 59 2.86 -6.73 -29.52
C ILE A 59 2.10 -6.47 -30.83
N LYS A 60 0.86 -5.97 -30.74
CA LYS A 60 0.04 -5.61 -31.91
C LYS A 60 0.41 -4.27 -32.55
N ASN A 61 1.47 -3.59 -32.07
CA ASN A 61 1.86 -2.22 -32.45
C ASN A 61 0.71 -1.19 -32.33
N SER A 62 -0.28 -1.50 -31.48
CA SER A 62 -1.43 -0.65 -31.23
C SER A 62 -1.06 0.36 -30.15
N LYS A 63 -1.00 1.64 -30.54
CA LYS A 63 -0.73 2.75 -29.60
C LYS A 63 -1.97 3.21 -28.85
N THR A 64 -3.07 2.44 -28.87
CA THR A 64 -4.30 2.85 -28.21
C THR A 64 -4.10 2.89 -26.68
N PRO A 65 -4.39 4.02 -26.02
CA PRO A 65 -4.37 4.09 -24.56
C PRO A 65 -5.48 3.22 -23.98
N LEU A 66 -5.15 2.31 -23.05
CA LEU A 66 -6.16 1.53 -22.34
C LEU A 66 -6.87 2.42 -21.31
N LYS A 67 -7.95 3.08 -21.71
CA LYS A 67 -8.82 3.84 -20.79
C LYS A 67 -9.41 2.89 -19.74
N GLY A 68 -9.38 3.30 -18.47
CA GLY A 68 -9.95 2.51 -17.36
C GLY A 68 -9.17 1.23 -17.02
N CYS A 69 -7.89 1.15 -17.41
CA CYS A 69 -7.04 0.01 -17.06
C CYS A 69 -5.70 0.47 -16.45
N PRO A 70 -5.69 0.91 -15.18
CA PRO A 70 -4.46 1.37 -14.54
C PRO A 70 -3.56 0.19 -14.17
N PHE A 71 -2.26 0.37 -14.41
CA PHE A 71 -1.20 -0.60 -14.05
C PHE A 71 0.01 0.08 -13.37
N HIS A 72 -0.04 1.41 -13.22
CA HIS A 72 0.88 2.21 -12.39
C HIS A 72 0.09 2.70 -11.17
N LEU A 73 0.23 2.00 -10.06
CA LEU A 73 -0.56 2.18 -8.84
C LEU A 73 0.37 2.27 -7.64
N ILE A 74 0.50 3.49 -7.11
CA ILE A 74 1.30 3.81 -5.93
C ILE A 74 0.40 4.59 -4.97
N ASP A 75 0.42 4.22 -3.69
CA ASP A 75 -0.27 4.99 -2.65
C ASP A 75 0.39 6.34 -2.40
N ASN A 76 -0.40 7.36 -2.08
CA ASN A 76 0.11 8.72 -1.86
C ASN A 76 0.34 9.05 -0.36
N CYS A 77 -0.14 8.23 0.57
CA CYS A 77 0.02 8.49 2.01
C CYS A 77 1.47 8.27 2.47
N GLN A 78 1.90 9.03 3.49
CA GLN A 78 3.29 8.98 3.98
C GLN A 78 3.50 7.98 5.12
N TRP A 79 2.42 7.63 5.84
CA TRP A 79 2.45 6.71 6.97
C TRP A 79 2.37 5.24 6.51
N PRO A 80 3.21 4.34 7.03
CA PRO A 80 3.00 2.91 6.80
C PRO A 80 1.67 2.46 7.40
N GLN A 81 1.05 1.43 6.83
CA GLN A 81 -0.26 0.89 7.24
C GLN A 81 -1.44 1.87 7.03
N CYS A 82 -1.26 2.94 6.24
CA CYS A 82 -2.37 3.84 5.89
C CYS A 82 -3.36 3.22 4.90
N ASN A 83 -2.95 2.19 4.16
CA ASN A 83 -3.83 1.50 3.23
C ASN A 83 -4.68 0.48 4.00
N PRO A 84 -6.03 0.54 3.91
CA PRO A 84 -6.91 -0.31 4.71
C PRO A 84 -6.85 -1.79 4.30
N THR A 85 -6.29 -2.11 3.12
CA THR A 85 -6.10 -3.50 2.68
C THR A 85 -4.79 -4.10 3.17
N CYS A 86 -3.96 -3.34 3.90
CA CYS A 86 -2.70 -3.87 4.42
C CYS A 86 -2.92 -5.10 5.31
N PRO A 87 -1.97 -6.04 5.31
CA PRO A 87 -2.09 -7.19 6.18
C PRO A 87 -1.87 -6.75 7.63
N ALA A 88 -2.55 -7.43 8.55
CA ALA A 88 -2.29 -7.27 9.98
C ALA A 88 -0.79 -7.49 10.28
N LEU A 89 -0.28 -6.67 11.20
CA LEU A 89 1.06 -6.84 11.74
C LEU A 89 0.99 -7.89 12.83
N ILE A 90 1.83 -8.91 12.77
CA ILE A 90 1.77 -10.05 13.68
C ILE A 90 3.15 -10.25 14.30
N ASP A 91 3.18 -10.47 15.62
CA ASP A 91 4.38 -10.89 16.33
C ASP A 91 4.71 -12.33 15.97
N GLN A 92 5.93 -12.57 15.49
CA GLN A 92 6.31 -13.90 15.03
C GLN A 92 6.41 -14.92 16.17
N ALA A 93 6.75 -14.48 17.38
CA ALA A 93 6.91 -15.35 18.54
C ALA A 93 5.56 -15.70 19.18
N THR A 94 4.66 -14.73 19.32
CA THR A 94 3.36 -14.92 20.00
C THR A 94 2.19 -15.16 19.04
N GLN A 95 2.37 -14.92 17.75
CA GLN A 95 1.32 -14.92 16.73
C GLN A 95 0.18 -13.92 17.01
N GLN A 96 0.44 -12.92 17.86
CA GLN A 96 -0.55 -11.91 18.22
C GLN A 96 -0.49 -10.71 17.28
N GLU A 97 -1.65 -10.13 16.99
CA GLU A 97 -1.71 -8.87 16.24
C GLU A 97 -1.08 -7.73 17.04
N MET A 98 -0.29 -6.92 16.33
CA MET A 98 0.41 -5.76 16.86
C MET A 98 -0.10 -4.48 16.19
N THR A 99 -0.13 -3.41 16.96
CA THR A 99 -0.27 -2.07 16.40
C THR A 99 1.03 -1.67 15.69
N LEU A 100 0.91 -0.73 14.75
CA LEU A 100 2.09 -0.16 14.09
C LEU A 100 3.10 0.40 15.09
N LEU A 101 2.65 1.05 16.16
CA LEU A 101 3.53 1.62 17.18
C LEU A 101 4.34 0.56 17.91
N GLN A 102 3.72 -0.57 18.26
CA GLN A 102 4.40 -1.70 18.89
C GLN A 102 5.49 -2.27 17.98
N VAL A 103 5.21 -2.41 16.68
CA VAL A 103 6.21 -2.88 15.71
C VAL A 103 7.35 -1.88 15.54
N LEU A 104 7.05 -0.59 15.44
CA LEU A 104 8.09 0.42 15.33
C LEU A 104 8.97 0.45 16.59
N SER A 105 8.36 0.31 17.77
CA SER A 105 9.07 0.22 19.04
C SER A 105 9.95 -1.04 19.11
N SER A 106 9.47 -2.21 18.64
CA SER A 106 10.28 -3.45 18.63
C SER A 106 11.42 -3.41 17.62
N MET A 107 11.31 -2.57 16.58
CA MET A 107 12.39 -2.25 15.65
C MET A 107 13.38 -1.21 16.20
N GLY A 108 13.21 -0.73 17.44
CA GLY A 108 14.11 0.22 18.08
C GLY A 108 13.89 1.68 17.66
N LEU A 109 12.73 2.02 17.09
CA LEU A 109 12.39 3.41 16.78
C LEU A 109 11.87 4.12 18.02
N ASP A 110 12.46 5.27 18.31
CA ASP A 110 11.99 6.18 19.35
C ASP A 110 10.69 6.88 18.90
N LEU A 111 9.58 6.48 19.51
CA LEU A 111 8.25 7.01 19.22
C LEU A 111 8.13 8.51 19.50
N GLN A 112 8.90 9.04 20.46
CA GLN A 112 8.90 10.49 20.76
C GLN A 112 9.55 11.29 19.63
N LYS A 113 10.56 10.69 18.99
CA LYS A 113 11.27 11.29 17.85
C LYS A 113 10.48 11.22 16.53
N LEU A 114 9.40 10.43 16.49
CA LEU A 114 8.47 10.37 15.37
C LEU A 114 7.42 11.50 15.40
N GLY A 115 7.43 12.38 16.42
CA GLY A 115 6.44 13.46 16.56
C GLY A 115 5.02 12.94 16.72
N LEU A 116 4.88 11.66 17.07
CA LEU A 116 3.62 11.04 17.43
C LEU A 116 3.31 11.44 18.87
N ASP A 117 2.79 12.65 19.02
CA ASP A 117 2.10 13.01 20.24
C ASP A 117 0.91 12.03 20.36
N VAL A 118 0.86 11.24 21.43
CA VAL A 118 -0.30 10.39 21.74
C VAL A 118 -1.41 11.32 22.20
N SER A 119 -1.94 12.13 21.28
CA SER A 119 -3.06 13.02 21.50
C SER A 119 -4.00 12.86 20.32
N ARG A 120 -5.09 12.12 20.58
CA ARG A 120 -6.37 12.12 19.85
C ARG A 120 -6.29 12.51 18.38
N ASP A 121 -6.26 11.55 17.46
CA ASP A 121 -6.92 11.67 16.14
C ASP A 121 -6.99 10.36 15.35
N ILE A 122 -7.35 9.25 16.02
CA ILE A 122 -7.74 7.99 15.34
C ILE A 122 -9.26 7.74 15.40
N SER A 123 -10.02 8.54 16.16
CA SER A 123 -11.47 8.31 16.33
C SER A 123 -12.39 9.16 15.41
N ALA A 124 -11.87 10.09 14.60
CA ALA A 124 -12.72 11.06 13.89
C ALA A 124 -13.11 10.69 12.44
N ARG A 125 -13.05 9.40 12.05
CA ARG A 125 -13.60 8.93 10.75
C ARG A 125 -14.66 7.84 10.86
N MET A 126 -15.19 7.62 12.06
CA MET A 126 -16.49 6.95 12.22
C MET A 126 -17.44 7.95 12.85
N VAL A 127 -18.65 8.06 12.29
CA VAL A 127 -19.73 9.02 12.59
C VAL A 127 -19.73 10.28 11.71
N SER A 128 -20.46 10.21 10.58
CA SER A 128 -21.61 11.07 10.27
C SER A 128 -21.87 11.13 8.76
N SER A 129 -22.77 10.26 8.29
CA SER A 129 -23.67 10.55 7.16
C SER A 129 -25.02 9.93 7.51
N GLY A 130 -25.85 10.73 8.17
CA GLY A 130 -27.25 10.46 8.47
C GLY A 130 -27.94 11.81 8.59
N GLY A 131 -28.49 12.27 7.47
CA GLY A 131 -29.26 13.49 7.31
C GLY A 131 -29.99 13.42 5.98
#